data_AF-A0A8B8AK81-F1
#
_entry.id   AF-A0A8B8AK81-F1
#
_cell.length_a   1.000
_cell.length_b   1.000
_cell.length_c   1.000
_cell.angle_alpha   90.00
_cell.angle_beta   90.00
_cell.angle_gamma   90.00
#
_symmetry.space_group_name_H-M   'P 1'
#
loop_
_entity.id
_entity.type
_entity.pdbx_description
1 polymer ?
#
loop_
_entity_poly.entity_id
_entity_poly.type
_entity_poly.pdbx_seq_one_letter_code
_entity_poly.pdbx_strand_id
1 'polypeptide(L)'
;MASTSYAATEEMTNINRVSRLLMDPCTDQLRDLLRFYIPPANFNSVIQMVKSQLPHLTKLQWKLILPNSGVYSGNYDDMDISLLYILLRNVCGIQAHNKGWGNTPDSADRSIAANIERLRLARIRCGHSTGGMSNAEFKQVWSEIRAAVVDLDKALRIGNKYQEVVDFIRNDTMDPTRDRHFRDQLLKQITETENIKKDVHSLKRKTERNDEQVNEVIQKMKNLESSQQRMNERNIPLNIQDCLSRAEPSRYPVKVLRTNVVLKRC
;
A
#
# COMPACT_ATOMS: atom_id res chain seq x y z
N MET A 1 48.64 -5.93 -7.78
CA MET A 1 48.36 -7.21 -7.10
C MET A 1 47.42 -8.01 -7.97
N ALA A 2 47.71 -9.28 -8.23
CA ALA A 2 46.84 -10.13 -9.03
C ALA A 2 45.52 -10.36 -8.26
N SER A 3 44.41 -9.87 -8.81
CA SER A 3 43.07 -10.20 -8.31
C SER A 3 42.85 -11.69 -8.55
N THR A 4 42.90 -12.50 -7.49
CA THR A 4 42.51 -13.90 -7.60
C THR A 4 41.03 -13.95 -7.96
N SER A 5 40.59 -14.90 -8.80
CA SER A 5 39.18 -15.09 -9.16
C SER A 5 38.27 -15.44 -7.96
N TYR A 6 38.87 -15.57 -6.77
CA TYR A 6 38.24 -15.90 -5.51
C TYR A 6 38.16 -14.72 -4.53
N ALA A 7 38.82 -13.58 -4.84
CA ALA A 7 38.74 -12.38 -4.01
C ALA A 7 37.37 -11.69 -4.19
N ALA A 8 36.79 -11.20 -3.09
CA ALA A 8 35.61 -10.36 -3.16
C ALA A 8 35.93 -9.06 -3.90
N THR A 9 35.06 -8.66 -4.83
CA THR A 9 35.21 -7.37 -5.52
C THR A 9 34.81 -6.23 -4.61
N GLU A 10 35.35 -5.03 -4.86
CA GLU A 10 34.95 -3.82 -4.14
C GLU A 10 33.46 -3.55 -4.35
N GLU A 11 32.96 -3.79 -5.56
CA GLU A 11 31.55 -3.62 -5.91
C GLU A 11 30.63 -4.55 -5.12
N MET A 12 31.04 -5.81 -4.93
CA MET A 12 30.29 -6.78 -4.13
C MET A 12 30.34 -6.41 -2.64
N THR A 13 31.47 -5.88 -2.18
CA THR A 13 31.60 -5.38 -0.81
C THR A 13 30.66 -4.19 -0.56
N ASN A 14 30.60 -3.25 -1.49
CA ASN A 14 29.76 -2.07 -1.39
C ASN A 14 28.27 -2.42 -1.34
N ILE A 15 27.79 -3.30 -2.22
CA ILE A 15 26.37 -3.70 -2.20
C ILE A 15 26.03 -4.42 -0.89
N ASN A 16 26.91 -5.27 -0.38
CA ASN A 16 26.71 -5.97 0.89
C ASN A 16 26.61 -5.01 2.08
N ARG A 17 27.44 -3.96 2.11
CA ARG A 17 27.36 -2.90 3.12
C ARG A 17 26.01 -2.21 3.09
N VAL A 18 25.53 -1.82 1.91
CA VAL A 18 24.20 -1.19 1.79
C VAL A 18 23.09 -2.16 2.18
N SER A 19 23.19 -3.44 1.81
CA SER A 19 22.22 -4.44 2.24
C SER A 19 22.16 -4.55 3.77
N ARG A 20 23.31 -4.57 4.45
CA ARG A 20 23.38 -4.57 5.91
C ARG A 20 22.72 -3.33 6.52
N LEU A 21 22.98 -2.12 5.99
CA LEU A 21 22.33 -0.90 6.48
C LEU A 21 20.82 -0.97 6.40
N LEU A 22 20.31 -1.43 5.26
CA LEU A 22 18.87 -1.50 5.01
C LEU A 22 18.21 -2.56 5.89
N MET A 23 18.85 -3.72 6.05
CA MET A 23 18.31 -4.85 6.82
C MET A 23 18.38 -4.65 8.34
N ASP A 24 19.40 -3.95 8.84
CA ASP A 24 19.59 -3.73 10.28
C ASP A 24 19.13 -2.32 10.69
N PRO A 25 19.99 -1.27 10.77
CA PRO A 25 19.62 -0.02 11.43
C PRO A 25 18.45 0.71 10.77
N CYS A 26 18.31 0.64 9.44
CA CYS A 26 17.17 1.27 8.77
C CYS A 26 15.87 0.54 9.10
N THR A 27 15.87 -0.79 9.10
CA THR A 27 14.68 -1.57 9.43
C THR A 27 14.32 -1.36 10.90
N ASP A 28 15.29 -1.38 11.82
CA ASP A 28 15.06 -1.11 13.24
C ASP A 28 14.51 0.29 13.48
N GLN A 29 15.04 1.30 12.80
CA GLN A 29 14.53 2.66 12.93
C GLN A 29 13.08 2.77 12.43
N LEU A 30 12.73 2.08 11.34
CA LEU A 30 11.35 2.04 10.85
C LEU A 30 10.42 1.26 11.79
N ARG A 31 10.92 0.25 12.51
CA ARG A 31 10.17 -0.43 13.59
C ARG A 31 9.88 0.53 14.73
N ASP A 32 10.89 1.28 15.19
CA ASP A 32 10.72 2.28 16.25
C ASP A 32 9.79 3.41 15.81
N LEU A 33 9.88 3.82 14.54
CA LEU A 33 8.93 4.78 13.95
C LEU A 33 7.50 4.23 13.93
N LEU A 34 7.31 2.96 13.55
CA LEU A 34 5.99 2.34 13.57
C LEU A 34 5.44 2.24 15.00
N ARG A 35 6.29 1.89 15.99
CA ARG A 35 5.92 1.86 17.42
C ARG A 35 5.49 3.24 17.93
N PHE A 36 6.13 4.29 17.44
CA PHE A 36 5.80 5.68 17.77
C PHE A 36 4.40 6.07 17.28
N TYR A 37 4.02 5.69 16.07
CA TYR A 37 2.69 6.00 15.51
C TYR A 37 1.59 5.05 16.00
N ILE A 38 1.92 3.77 16.11
CA ILE A 38 1.01 2.71 16.51
C ILE A 38 1.62 2.03 17.73
N PRO A 39 1.22 2.40 18.96
CA PRO A 39 1.65 1.67 20.14
C PRO A 39 1.25 0.19 20.05
N PRO A 40 2.07 -0.75 20.55
CA PRO A 40 1.78 -2.19 20.43
C PRO A 40 0.39 -2.60 20.93
N ALA A 41 -0.10 -1.96 22.01
CA ALA A 41 -1.43 -2.20 22.56
C ALA A 41 -2.57 -1.88 21.56
N ASN A 42 -2.35 -0.93 20.65
CA ASN A 42 -3.34 -0.48 19.68
C ASN A 42 -3.19 -1.17 18.31
N PHE A 43 -2.09 -1.90 18.09
CA PHE A 43 -1.76 -2.47 16.79
C PHE A 43 -2.88 -3.36 16.26
N ASN A 44 -3.39 -4.28 17.08
CA ASN A 44 -4.50 -5.16 16.70
C ASN A 44 -5.74 -4.40 16.23
N SER A 45 -6.21 -3.43 17.02
CA SER A 45 -7.40 -2.64 16.67
C SER A 45 -7.20 -1.82 15.40
N VAL A 46 -6.02 -1.22 15.23
CA VAL A 46 -5.72 -0.40 14.06
C VAL A 46 -5.66 -1.27 12.80
N ILE A 47 -4.93 -2.39 12.84
CA ILE A 47 -4.80 -3.30 11.69
C ILE A 47 -6.15 -3.92 11.30
N GLN A 48 -6.99 -4.30 12.26
CA GLN A 48 -8.34 -4.80 11.95
C GLN A 48 -9.20 -3.75 11.26
N MET A 49 -9.09 -2.48 11.68
CA MET A 49 -9.83 -1.36 11.08
C MET A 49 -9.39 -1.08 9.65
N VAL A 50 -8.08 -1.10 9.39
CA VAL A 50 -7.53 -0.82 8.05
C VAL A 50 -7.41 -2.07 7.18
N LYS A 51 -7.90 -3.23 7.63
CA LYS A 51 -7.73 -4.52 6.93
C LYS A 51 -8.19 -4.48 5.48
N SER A 52 -9.33 -3.83 5.22
CA SER A 52 -9.87 -3.64 3.85
C SER A 52 -9.13 -2.58 3.04
N GLN A 53 -8.35 -1.72 3.71
CA GLN A 53 -7.61 -0.58 3.16
C GLN A 53 -6.11 -0.85 3.03
N LEU A 54 -5.66 -2.09 3.26
CA LEU A 54 -4.29 -2.53 3.02
C LEU A 54 -4.21 -3.24 1.67
N PRO A 55 -4.10 -2.50 0.56
CA PRO A 55 -3.92 -3.13 -0.73
C PRO A 55 -2.53 -3.78 -0.78
N HIS A 56 -2.47 -4.99 -1.34
CA HIS A 56 -1.23 -5.64 -1.79
C HIS A 56 -0.30 -6.26 -0.73
N LEU A 57 -0.80 -6.60 0.47
CA LEU A 57 -0.02 -7.44 1.39
C LEU A 57 0.05 -8.90 0.92
N THR A 58 1.23 -9.51 1.03
CA THR A 58 1.43 -10.92 0.73
C THR A 58 0.69 -11.81 1.74
N LYS A 59 0.42 -13.08 1.41
CA LYS A 59 -0.15 -14.04 2.38
C LYS A 59 0.76 -14.20 3.61
N LEU A 60 2.08 -14.12 3.43
CA LEU A 60 3.06 -14.18 4.52
C LEU A 60 3.02 -12.91 5.38
N GLN A 61 2.93 -11.72 4.75
CA GLN A 61 2.79 -10.46 5.45
C GLN A 61 1.48 -10.40 6.24
N TRP A 62 0.38 -10.91 5.67
CA TRP A 62 -0.89 -11.06 6.38
C TRP A 62 -0.76 -11.99 7.59
N LYS A 63 -0.08 -13.13 7.44
CA LYS A 63 0.15 -14.06 8.54
C LYS A 63 1.01 -13.44 9.64
N LEU A 64 1.92 -12.53 9.30
CA LEU A 64 2.73 -11.78 10.27
C LEU A 64 1.88 -10.78 11.05
N ILE A 65 1.03 -9.98 10.39
CA ILE A 65 0.24 -8.92 11.07
C ILE A 65 -1.07 -9.40 11.68
N LEU A 66 -1.65 -10.50 11.17
CA LEU A 66 -2.90 -11.11 11.61
C LEU A 66 -2.77 -12.64 11.49
N PRO A 67 -2.12 -13.31 12.46
CA PRO A 67 -2.07 -14.77 12.48
C PRO A 67 -3.49 -15.35 12.62
N ASN A 68 -3.66 -16.63 12.28
CA ASN A 68 -4.96 -17.32 12.23
C ASN A 68 -5.76 -17.28 13.55
N SER A 69 -5.12 -16.97 14.68
CA SER A 69 -5.77 -16.72 15.98
C SER A 69 -6.57 -15.40 16.03
N GLY A 70 -6.48 -14.54 15.01
CA GLY A 70 -7.17 -13.25 14.95
C GLY A 70 -6.57 -12.16 15.85
N VAL A 71 -5.57 -12.52 16.66
CA VAL A 71 -4.84 -11.65 17.58
C VAL A 71 -3.38 -11.64 17.16
N TYR A 72 -2.87 -10.49 16.73
CA TYR A 72 -1.44 -10.26 16.60
C TYR A 72 -0.79 -10.47 17.96
N SER A 73 0.01 -11.53 18.04
CA SER A 73 0.93 -11.82 19.15
C SER A 73 2.37 -11.47 18.79
N GLY A 74 2.60 -10.88 17.61
CA GLY A 74 3.92 -10.65 17.07
C GLY A 74 4.63 -9.49 17.73
N ASN A 75 5.96 -9.48 17.61
CA ASN A 75 6.77 -8.31 17.91
C ASN A 75 7.07 -7.59 16.58
N TYR A 76 7.23 -6.27 16.62
CA TYR A 76 7.59 -5.45 15.45
C TYR A 76 8.93 -5.91 14.86
N ASP A 77 9.74 -6.60 15.65
CA ASP A 77 11.02 -7.20 15.27
C ASP A 77 10.90 -8.24 14.15
N ASP A 78 9.73 -8.85 13.96
CA ASP A 78 9.50 -9.81 12.86
C ASP A 78 9.15 -9.12 11.53
N MET A 79 8.91 -7.81 11.54
CA MET A 79 8.50 -7.08 10.34
C MET A 79 9.71 -6.74 9.46
N ASP A 80 9.61 -7.06 8.18
CA ASP A 80 10.60 -6.63 7.19
C ASP A 80 10.38 -5.18 6.72
N ILE A 81 11.41 -4.61 6.09
CA ILE A 81 11.39 -3.22 5.58
C ILE A 81 10.25 -2.93 4.60
N SER A 82 9.77 -3.95 3.87
CA SER A 82 8.71 -3.78 2.88
C SER A 82 7.35 -3.65 3.57
N LEU A 83 7.11 -4.49 4.58
CA LEU A 83 5.93 -4.43 5.42
C LEU A 83 5.90 -3.12 6.22
N LEU A 84 7.03 -2.72 6.80
CA LEU A 84 7.16 -1.45 7.51
C LEU A 84 6.82 -0.26 6.60
N TYR A 85 7.34 -0.24 5.37
CA TYR A 85 6.98 0.79 4.37
C TYR A 85 5.48 0.85 4.13
N ILE A 86 4.82 -0.30 3.92
CA ILE A 86 3.38 -0.37 3.64
C ILE A 86 2.57 0.16 4.84
N LEU A 87 2.93 -0.23 6.06
CA LEU A 87 2.21 0.19 7.26
C LEU A 87 2.40 1.68 7.56
N LEU A 88 3.64 2.18 7.51
CA LEU A 88 3.93 3.59 7.73
C LEU A 88 3.22 4.49 6.72
N ARG A 89 3.24 4.10 5.44
CA ARG A 89 2.60 4.84 4.35
C ARG A 89 1.07 4.88 4.46
N ASN A 90 0.44 3.75 4.73
CA ASN A 90 -1.02 3.61 4.56
C ASN A 90 -1.80 3.68 5.87
N VAL A 91 -1.16 3.47 7.02
CA VAL A 91 -1.84 3.30 8.32
C VAL A 91 -1.53 4.44 9.28
N CYS A 92 -0.31 4.97 9.26
CA CYS A 92 0.16 5.91 10.29
C CYS A 92 -0.29 7.37 10.06
N GLY A 93 -1.15 7.64 9.08
CA GLY A 93 -1.62 9.00 8.78
C GLY A 93 -0.52 9.97 8.33
N ILE A 94 0.63 9.44 7.90
CA ILE A 94 1.77 10.25 7.43
C ILE A 94 1.39 10.89 6.10
N GLN A 95 1.36 12.22 6.08
CA GLN A 95 1.10 12.98 4.86
C GLN A 95 2.19 12.71 3.83
N ALA A 96 1.79 12.48 2.58
CA ALA A 96 2.74 12.28 1.50
C ALA A 96 3.63 13.53 1.32
N HIS A 97 4.88 13.33 0.94
CA HIS A 97 5.74 14.43 0.49
C HIS A 97 5.18 15.08 -0.79
N ASN A 98 5.69 16.25 -1.16
CA ASN A 98 5.12 17.08 -2.24
C ASN A 98 5.04 16.40 -3.62
N LYS A 99 5.85 15.36 -3.85
CA LYS A 99 5.84 14.56 -5.08
C LYS A 99 4.97 13.32 -5.00
N GLY A 100 4.37 13.03 -3.85
CA GLY A 100 3.54 11.86 -3.60
C GLY A 100 4.36 10.57 -3.42
N TRP A 101 3.80 9.63 -2.66
CA TRP A 101 4.41 8.33 -2.40
C TRP A 101 4.74 7.56 -3.68
N GLY A 102 5.87 6.86 -3.70
CA GLY A 102 6.33 6.10 -4.85
C GLY A 102 7.25 6.87 -5.80
N ASN A 103 7.33 8.19 -5.66
CA ASN A 103 8.13 9.09 -6.49
C ASN A 103 9.38 9.56 -5.75
N THR A 104 10.42 9.95 -6.48
CA THR A 104 11.63 10.53 -5.89
C THR A 104 11.30 11.84 -5.17
N PRO A 105 11.57 11.95 -3.85
CA PRO A 105 11.36 13.20 -3.12
C PRO A 105 12.35 14.29 -3.54
N ASP A 106 11.97 15.55 -3.34
CA ASP A 106 12.88 16.68 -3.56
C ASP A 106 14.07 16.59 -2.58
N SER A 107 15.28 16.93 -3.03
CA SER A 107 16.52 16.74 -2.24
C SER A 107 16.54 17.52 -0.92
N ALA A 108 15.79 18.63 -0.84
CA ALA A 108 15.63 19.48 0.34
C ALA A 108 14.48 19.05 1.27
N ASP A 109 13.61 18.13 0.84
CA ASP A 109 12.46 17.69 1.64
C ASP A 109 12.95 16.80 2.80
N ARG A 110 12.79 17.28 4.03
CA ARG A 110 13.21 16.59 5.27
C ARG A 110 12.04 15.90 5.99
N SER A 111 10.87 15.80 5.36
CA SER A 111 9.70 15.17 5.95
C SER A 111 9.92 13.68 6.20
N ILE A 112 9.16 13.12 7.18
CA ILE A 112 9.17 11.69 7.48
C ILE A 112 8.84 10.88 6.22
N ALA A 113 7.84 11.30 5.45
CA ALA A 113 7.45 10.63 4.20
C ALA A 113 8.58 10.61 3.16
N ALA A 114 9.25 11.74 2.94
CA ALA A 114 10.37 11.81 2.02
C ALA A 114 11.52 10.89 2.45
N ASN A 115 11.81 10.83 3.75
CA ASN A 115 12.89 9.98 4.27
C ASN A 115 12.57 8.49 4.22
N ILE A 116 11.33 8.09 4.50
CA ILE A 116 10.85 6.71 4.26
C ILE A 116 11.01 6.34 2.77
N GLU A 117 10.64 7.25 1.86
CA GLU A 117 10.73 6.99 0.42
C GLU A 117 12.19 6.89 -0.08
N ARG A 118 13.13 7.64 0.52
CA ARG A 118 14.57 7.49 0.23
C ARG A 118 15.10 6.11 0.62
N LEU A 119 14.71 5.58 1.79
CA LEU A 119 15.09 4.23 2.20
C LEU A 119 14.50 3.16 1.25
N ARG A 120 13.26 3.35 0.81
CA ARG A 120 12.62 2.49 -0.21
C ARG A 120 13.39 2.53 -1.55
N LEU A 121 13.80 3.71 -2.02
CA LEU A 121 14.56 3.86 -3.26
C LEU A 121 15.96 3.25 -3.17
N ALA A 122 16.65 3.41 -2.04
CA ALA A 122 17.93 2.76 -1.78
C ALA A 122 17.81 1.23 -1.87
N ARG A 123 16.75 0.67 -1.27
CA ARG A 123 16.42 -0.76 -1.39
C ARG A 123 16.21 -1.19 -2.84
N ILE A 124 15.46 -0.42 -3.63
CA ILE A 124 15.23 -0.73 -5.05
C ILE A 124 16.55 -0.76 -5.82
N ARG A 125 17.45 0.21 -5.58
CA ARG A 125 18.78 0.24 -6.22
C ARG A 125 19.60 -1.02 -5.89
N CYS A 126 19.56 -1.50 -4.65
CA CYS A 126 20.21 -2.77 -4.28
C CYS A 126 19.61 -3.96 -5.04
N GLY A 127 18.29 -4.01 -5.23
CA GLY A 127 17.62 -5.10 -5.93
C GLY A 127 18.01 -5.27 -7.38
N HIS A 128 18.28 -4.16 -8.07
CA HIS A 128 18.63 -4.17 -9.49
C HIS A 128 20.13 -4.36 -9.76
N SER A 129 20.97 -4.35 -8.71
CA SER A 129 22.41 -4.43 -8.82
C SER A 129 22.87 -5.90 -8.84
N THR A 130 22.90 -6.50 -10.04
CA THR A 130 23.30 -7.90 -10.24
C THR A 130 24.83 -8.10 -10.23
N GLY A 131 25.60 -7.06 -10.57
CA GLY A 131 27.07 -7.07 -10.62
C GLY A 131 27.78 -6.40 -9.44
N GLY A 132 27.03 -5.97 -8.42
CA GLY A 132 27.55 -5.14 -7.33
C GLY A 132 27.43 -3.63 -7.60
N MET A 133 27.89 -2.82 -6.64
CA MET A 133 27.69 -1.38 -6.60
C MET A 133 29.01 -0.62 -6.72
N SER A 134 29.13 0.26 -7.72
CA SER A 134 30.35 1.06 -7.87
C SER A 134 30.60 1.96 -6.65
N ASN A 135 31.85 2.36 -6.42
CA ASN A 135 32.18 3.22 -5.28
C ASN A 135 31.45 4.59 -5.33
N ALA A 136 31.21 5.12 -6.53
CA ALA A 136 30.46 6.36 -6.71
C ALA A 136 28.99 6.20 -6.29
N GLU A 137 28.35 5.13 -6.76
CA GLU A 137 26.96 4.80 -6.36
C GLU A 137 26.86 4.51 -4.87
N PHE A 138 27.83 3.77 -4.32
CA PHE A 138 27.90 3.48 -2.89
C PHE A 138 27.93 4.75 -2.06
N LYS A 139 28.84 5.68 -2.37
CA LYS A 139 28.94 6.96 -1.67
C LYS A 139 27.63 7.75 -1.73
N GLN A 140 26.97 7.74 -2.89
CA GLN A 140 25.69 8.43 -3.08
C GLN A 140 24.58 7.80 -2.25
N VAL A 141 24.38 6.48 -2.37
CA VAL A 141 23.35 5.74 -1.63
C VAL A 141 23.59 5.82 -0.13
N TRP A 142 24.84 5.69 0.30
CA TRP A 142 25.23 5.87 1.70
C TRP A 142 24.81 7.24 2.24
N SER A 143 25.16 8.30 1.51
CA SER A 143 24.85 9.69 1.90
C SER A 143 23.34 9.91 2.03
N GLU A 144 22.56 9.39 1.07
CA GLU A 144 21.10 9.43 1.08
C GLU A 144 20.49 8.68 2.26
N ILE A 145 20.97 7.45 2.54
CA ILE A 145 20.53 6.65 3.69
C ILE A 145 20.86 7.38 4.98
N ARG A 146 22.10 7.83 5.15
CA ARG A 146 22.54 8.53 6.37
C ARG A 146 21.71 9.79 6.61
N ALA A 147 21.47 10.60 5.57
CA ALA A 147 20.65 11.80 5.70
C ALA A 147 19.22 11.47 6.14
N ALA A 148 18.62 10.44 5.54
CA ALA A 148 17.28 9.99 5.92
C ALA A 148 17.23 9.50 7.38
N VAL A 149 18.23 8.71 7.80
CA VAL A 149 18.34 8.19 9.17
C VAL A 149 18.48 9.33 10.17
N VAL A 150 19.30 10.34 9.89
CA VAL A 150 19.46 11.52 10.76
C VAL A 150 18.14 12.28 10.96
N ASP A 151 17.38 12.47 9.90
CA ASP A 151 16.10 13.18 9.99
C ASP A 151 15.04 12.35 10.73
N LEU A 152 15.04 11.03 10.56
CA LEU A 152 14.15 10.12 11.29
C LEU A 152 14.51 10.02 12.77
N ASP A 153 15.81 10.03 13.13
CA ASP A 153 16.27 10.10 14.52
C ASP A 153 15.75 11.36 15.22
N LYS A 154 15.81 12.51 14.53
CA LYS A 154 15.25 13.79 15.02
C LYS A 154 13.74 13.71 15.17
N ALA A 155 13.03 13.13 14.19
CA ALA A 155 11.58 12.97 14.25
C ALA A 155 11.15 12.12 15.45
N LEU A 156 11.92 11.07 15.78
CA LEU A 156 11.70 10.18 16.91
C LEU A 156 12.20 10.74 18.25
N ARG A 157 13.00 11.82 18.23
CA ARG A 157 13.63 12.43 19.42
C ARG A 157 14.53 11.45 20.19
N ILE A 158 15.23 10.59 19.45
CA ILE A 158 16.12 9.54 20.00
C ILE A 158 17.61 9.89 19.88
N GLY A 159 17.92 11.18 19.71
CA GLY A 159 19.29 11.67 19.56
C GLY A 159 19.87 11.28 18.20
N ASN A 160 20.95 10.52 18.22
CA ASN A 160 21.70 10.04 17.05
C ASN A 160 21.86 8.50 17.04
N LYS A 161 20.96 7.79 17.74
CA LYS A 161 21.01 6.33 17.96
C LYS A 161 21.30 5.55 16.68
N TYR A 162 20.54 5.78 15.60
CA TYR A 162 20.73 5.02 14.36
C TYR A 162 21.78 5.66 13.46
N GLN A 163 21.95 6.99 13.51
CA GLN A 163 23.06 7.66 12.84
C GLN A 163 24.42 7.07 13.25
N GLU A 164 24.66 6.84 14.53
CA GLU A 164 25.92 6.26 15.04
C GLU A 164 26.15 4.85 14.50
N VAL A 165 25.11 4.01 14.46
CA VAL A 165 25.20 2.64 13.92
C VAL A 165 25.50 2.67 12.42
N VAL A 166 24.84 3.55 11.66
CA VAL A 166 25.15 3.78 10.25
C VAL A 166 26.60 4.22 10.12
N ASP A 167 27.04 5.29 10.78
CA ASP A 167 28.42 5.78 10.66
C ASP A 167 29.48 4.71 11.00
N PHE A 168 29.19 3.86 11.98
CA PHE A 168 30.03 2.69 12.31
C PHE A 168 30.11 1.69 11.16
N ILE A 169 28.98 1.24 10.61
CA ILE A 169 28.92 0.22 9.55
C ILE A 169 29.70 0.64 8.30
N ARG A 170 29.83 1.95 8.05
CA ARG A 170 30.58 2.48 6.89
C ARG A 170 32.00 1.94 6.81
N ASN A 171 32.65 1.88 7.96
CA ASN A 171 34.06 1.54 8.10
C ASN A 171 34.27 0.19 8.79
N ASP A 172 33.19 -0.47 9.21
CA ASP A 172 33.24 -1.79 9.84
C ASP A 172 33.81 -2.83 8.88
N THR A 173 34.39 -3.87 9.49
CA THR A 173 34.91 -5.03 8.78
C THR A 173 33.74 -5.86 8.26
N MET A 174 33.90 -6.38 7.05
CA MET A 174 32.91 -7.25 6.44
C MET A 174 33.05 -8.67 6.97
N ASP A 175 31.92 -9.26 7.35
CA ASP A 175 31.77 -10.69 7.56
C ASP A 175 31.13 -11.28 6.28
N PRO A 176 31.90 -12.00 5.45
CA PRO A 176 31.40 -12.49 4.16
C PRO A 176 30.17 -13.38 4.25
N THR A 177 29.95 -14.08 5.37
CA THR A 177 28.81 -14.96 5.57
C THR A 177 27.59 -14.17 6.00
N ARG A 178 27.75 -13.32 7.03
CA ARG A 178 26.66 -12.48 7.54
C ARG A 178 26.19 -11.47 6.50
N ASP A 179 27.12 -10.79 5.84
CA ASP A 179 26.77 -9.72 4.90
C ASP A 179 26.19 -10.27 3.58
N ARG A 180 26.60 -11.48 3.19
CA ARG A 180 25.93 -12.26 2.14
C ARG A 180 24.49 -12.58 2.54
N HIS A 181 24.27 -13.03 3.78
CA HIS A 181 22.94 -13.36 4.26
C HIS A 181 22.00 -12.14 4.19
N PHE A 182 22.45 -10.96 4.62
CA PHE A 182 21.66 -9.73 4.49
C PHE A 182 21.29 -9.40 3.05
N ARG A 183 22.25 -9.50 2.12
CA ARG A 183 21.99 -9.28 0.70
C ARG A 183 20.98 -10.28 0.15
N ASP A 184 21.17 -11.56 0.40
CA ASP A 184 20.30 -12.61 -0.12
C ASP A 184 18.87 -12.48 0.46
N GLN A 185 18.74 -12.12 1.73
CA GLN A 185 17.46 -11.84 2.39
C GLN A 185 16.78 -10.60 1.77
N LEU A 186 17.54 -9.52 1.55
CA LEU A 186 17.02 -8.31 0.91
C LEU A 186 16.52 -8.60 -0.52
N LEU A 187 17.29 -9.34 -1.31
CA LEU A 187 16.92 -9.75 -2.68
C LEU A 187 15.67 -10.63 -2.70
N LYS A 188 15.54 -11.55 -1.75
CA LYS A 188 14.34 -12.37 -1.57
C LYS A 188 13.11 -11.48 -1.34
N GLN A 189 13.19 -10.54 -0.41
CA GLN A 189 12.08 -9.60 -0.14
C GLN A 189 11.73 -8.75 -1.37
N ILE A 190 12.72 -8.33 -2.16
CA ILE A 190 12.50 -7.52 -3.38
C ILE A 190 11.75 -8.35 -4.42
N THR A 191 12.24 -9.56 -4.70
CA THR A 191 11.62 -10.50 -5.65
C THR A 191 10.17 -10.83 -5.27
N GLU A 192 9.90 -11.11 -4.00
CA GLU A 192 8.55 -11.38 -3.50
C GLU A 192 7.61 -10.18 -3.74
N THR A 193 8.10 -8.96 -3.50
CA THR A 193 7.33 -7.73 -3.73
C THR A 193 7.03 -7.50 -5.22
N GLU A 194 7.99 -7.77 -6.10
CA GLU A 194 7.83 -7.60 -7.56
C GLU A 194 6.84 -8.60 -8.16
N ASN A 195 6.91 -9.86 -7.74
CA ASN A 195 5.96 -10.89 -8.20
C ASN A 195 4.53 -10.51 -7.84
N ILE A 196 4.30 -10.01 -6.63
CA ILE A 196 2.98 -9.56 -6.19
C ILE A 196 2.51 -8.35 -6.99
N LYS A 197 3.40 -7.39 -7.28
CA LYS A 197 3.06 -6.25 -8.15
C LYS A 197 2.60 -6.72 -9.53
N LYS A 198 3.25 -7.74 -10.11
CA LYS A 198 2.85 -8.34 -11.40
C LYS A 198 1.49 -9.02 -11.30
N ASP A 199 1.26 -9.82 -10.26
CA ASP A 199 -0.01 -10.52 -10.04
C ASP A 199 -1.17 -9.54 -9.86
N VAL A 200 -0.99 -8.50 -9.04
CA VAL A 200 -1.96 -7.42 -8.84
C VAL A 200 -2.27 -6.70 -10.16
N HIS A 201 -1.26 -6.38 -10.97
CA HIS A 201 -1.48 -5.74 -12.27
C HIS A 201 -2.25 -6.68 -13.23
N SER A 202 -2.03 -7.98 -13.14
CA SER A 202 -2.77 -8.97 -13.92
C SER A 202 -4.25 -9.05 -13.50
N LEU A 203 -4.52 -9.00 -12.20
CA LEU A 203 -5.86 -9.03 -11.63
C LEU A 203 -6.63 -7.75 -11.95
N LYS A 204 -6.00 -6.58 -11.79
CA LYS A 204 -6.62 -5.28 -12.12
C LYS A 204 -7.13 -5.25 -13.56
N ARG A 205 -6.30 -5.71 -14.52
CA ARG A 205 -6.71 -5.84 -15.94
C ARG A 205 -7.85 -6.84 -16.16
N LYS A 206 -8.02 -7.85 -15.31
CA LYS A 206 -9.15 -8.79 -15.40
C LYS A 206 -10.41 -8.15 -14.83
N THR A 207 -10.31 -7.43 -13.71
CA THR A 207 -11.42 -6.68 -13.12
C THR A 207 -11.96 -5.62 -14.09
N GLU A 208 -11.09 -4.81 -14.71
CA GLU A 208 -11.49 -3.80 -15.71
C GLU A 208 -12.28 -4.44 -16.88
N ARG A 209 -11.81 -5.59 -17.40
CA ARG A 209 -12.52 -6.35 -18.44
C ARG A 209 -13.87 -6.93 -17.98
N ASN A 210 -13.98 -7.31 -16.71
CA ASN A 210 -15.24 -7.80 -16.17
C ASN A 210 -16.23 -6.65 -15.99
N ASP A 211 -15.78 -5.48 -15.54
CA ASP A 211 -16.61 -4.28 -15.39
C ASP A 211 -17.17 -3.82 -16.76
N GLU A 212 -16.36 -3.88 -17.82
CA GLU A 212 -16.81 -3.63 -19.20
C GLU A 212 -17.92 -4.61 -19.63
N GLN A 213 -17.73 -5.91 -19.38
CA GLN A 213 -18.73 -6.94 -19.70
C GLN A 213 -20.02 -6.74 -18.90
N VAL A 214 -19.92 -6.42 -17.61
CA VAL A 214 -21.09 -6.14 -16.75
C VAL A 214 -21.85 -4.92 -17.27
N ASN A 215 -21.16 -3.86 -17.67
CA ASN A 215 -21.79 -2.68 -18.25
C ASN A 215 -22.50 -3.01 -19.58
N GLU A 216 -21.93 -3.87 -20.42
CA GLU A 216 -22.57 -4.33 -21.65
C GLU A 216 -23.85 -5.13 -21.36
N VAL A 217 -23.83 -6.03 -20.36
CA VAL A 217 -25.00 -6.79 -19.93
C VAL A 217 -26.09 -5.87 -19.38
N ILE A 218 -25.73 -4.88 -18.56
CA ILE A 218 -26.68 -3.88 -18.02
C ILE A 218 -27.37 -3.12 -19.17
N GLN A 219 -26.63 -2.71 -20.20
CA GLN A 219 -27.21 -2.04 -21.37
C GLN A 219 -28.15 -2.96 -22.15
N LYS A 220 -27.78 -4.22 -22.36
CA LYS A 220 -28.65 -5.22 -23.00
C LYS A 220 -29.94 -5.44 -22.19
N MET A 221 -29.85 -5.52 -20.86
CA MET A 221 -31.02 -5.66 -19.98
C MET A 221 -31.97 -4.45 -20.10
N LYS A 222 -31.46 -3.21 -20.07
CA LYS A 222 -32.28 -1.99 -20.25
C LYS A 222 -33.02 -1.98 -21.60
N ASN A 223 -32.34 -2.41 -22.66
CA ASN A 223 -32.93 -2.49 -24.00
C ASN A 223 -34.04 -3.55 -24.07
N LEU A 224 -33.85 -4.70 -23.41
CA LEU A 224 -34.85 -5.75 -23.29
C LEU A 224 -36.07 -5.28 -22.48
N GLU A 225 -35.87 -4.64 -21.34
CA GLU A 225 -36.94 -4.05 -20.51
C GLU A 225 -37.78 -3.04 -21.31
N SER A 226 -37.11 -2.13 -22.03
CA SER A 226 -37.77 -1.15 -22.90
C SER A 226 -38.55 -1.80 -24.05
N SER A 227 -38.12 -2.97 -24.52
CA SER A 227 -38.80 -3.73 -25.57
C SER A 227 -40.00 -4.49 -25.01
N GLN A 228 -39.86 -5.09 -23.82
CA GLN A 228 -40.95 -5.76 -23.08
C GLN A 228 -42.09 -4.78 -22.77
N GLN A 229 -41.76 -3.57 -22.30
CA GLN A 229 -42.75 -2.54 -21.97
C GLN A 229 -43.57 -2.12 -23.20
N ARG A 230 -42.90 -1.95 -24.35
CA ARG A 230 -43.56 -1.68 -25.64
C ARG A 230 -44.48 -2.81 -26.10
N MET A 231 -44.15 -4.07 -25.81
CA MET A 231 -45.04 -5.20 -26.10
C MET A 231 -46.24 -5.25 -25.16
N ASN A 232 -46.04 -4.97 -23.88
CA ASN A 232 -47.12 -4.94 -22.89
C ASN A 232 -48.14 -3.82 -23.15
N GLU A 233 -47.69 -2.63 -23.58
CA GLU A 233 -48.58 -1.54 -24.00
C GLU A 233 -49.43 -1.90 -25.23
N ARG A 234 -48.90 -2.69 -26.16
CA ARG A 234 -49.62 -3.17 -27.36
C ARG A 234 -50.61 -4.30 -27.07
N ASN A 235 -50.42 -5.04 -25.98
CA ASN A 235 -51.25 -6.19 -25.58
C ASN A 235 -52.37 -5.82 -24.59
N ILE A 236 -52.63 -4.54 -24.33
CA ILE A 236 -53.79 -4.11 -23.56
C ILE A 236 -55.06 -4.46 -24.39
N PRO A 237 -55.98 -5.31 -23.89
CA PRO A 237 -57.21 -5.61 -24.59
C PRO A 237 -58.04 -4.33 -24.80
N LEU A 238 -58.57 -4.12 -26.01
CA LEU A 238 -59.38 -2.94 -26.39
C LEU A 238 -60.52 -2.61 -25.41
N ASN A 239 -60.95 -3.57 -24.60
CA ASN A 239 -62.06 -3.43 -23.65
C ASN A 239 -61.74 -2.62 -22.37
N ILE A 240 -60.49 -2.23 -22.12
CA ILE A 240 -60.14 -1.35 -20.98
C ILE A 240 -59.91 0.10 -21.43
N GLN A 241 -59.38 0.31 -22.64
CA GLN A 241 -59.18 1.65 -23.21
C GLN A 241 -60.52 2.37 -23.42
N ASP A 242 -61.58 1.63 -23.76
CA ASP A 242 -62.95 2.16 -23.95
C ASP A 242 -63.66 2.50 -22.62
N CYS A 243 -63.24 1.90 -21.50
CA CYS A 243 -63.77 2.24 -20.17
C CYS A 243 -63.11 3.50 -19.58
N LEU A 244 -61.83 3.75 -19.88
CA LEU A 244 -61.11 4.94 -19.39
C LEU A 244 -61.42 6.20 -20.19
N SER A 245 -61.78 6.08 -21.47
CA SER A 245 -62.20 7.20 -22.32
C SER A 245 -63.69 7.55 -22.18
N ARG A 246 -64.49 6.70 -21.52
CA ARG A 246 -65.93 6.94 -21.22
C ARG A 246 -66.23 7.37 -19.79
N ALA A 247 -65.23 7.49 -18.92
CA ALA A 247 -65.43 8.13 -17.63
C ALA A 247 -65.54 9.65 -17.84
N GLU A 248 -66.76 10.16 -18.03
CA GLU A 248 -67.01 11.60 -17.97
C GLU A 248 -66.48 12.18 -16.66
N PRO A 249 -65.85 13.37 -16.68
CA PRO A 249 -65.61 14.10 -15.46
C PRO A 249 -66.98 14.49 -14.88
N SER A 250 -67.40 13.76 -13.85
CA SER A 250 -68.54 14.13 -13.02
C SER A 250 -68.41 15.59 -12.61
N ARG A 251 -69.34 16.42 -13.10
CA ARG A 251 -69.52 17.82 -12.70
C ARG A 251 -70.09 17.89 -11.28
N TYR A 252 -69.30 17.51 -10.29
CA TYR A 252 -69.53 17.95 -8.92
C TYR A 252 -68.21 18.46 -8.35
N PRO A 253 -68.16 19.69 -7.82
CA PRO A 253 -66.95 20.20 -7.23
C PRO A 253 -66.62 19.35 -6.00
N VAL A 254 -65.54 18.58 -6.08
CA VAL A 254 -64.92 17.96 -4.91
C VAL A 254 -64.40 19.11 -4.05
N LYS A 255 -65.19 19.48 -3.03
CA LYS A 255 -64.71 20.33 -1.95
C LYS A 255 -63.52 19.62 -1.32
N VAL A 256 -62.33 20.21 -1.47
CA VAL A 256 -61.16 19.86 -0.68
C VAL A 256 -61.47 20.21 0.78
N LEU A 257 -62.02 19.25 1.53
CA LEU A 257 -62.04 19.31 2.97
C LEU A 257 -60.63 19.02 3.45
N ARG A 258 -59.90 20.08 3.83
CA ARG A 258 -58.71 19.96 4.67
C ARG A 258 -59.15 19.42 6.03
N THR A 259 -59.08 18.11 6.21
CA THR A 259 -59.07 17.49 7.53
C THR A 259 -57.64 17.19 7.92
N ASN A 260 -57.13 17.97 8.88
CA ASN A 260 -55.90 17.73 9.62
C ASN A 260 -55.96 16.33 10.25
N VAL A 261 -54.99 15.46 9.92
CA VAL A 261 -54.68 14.28 10.73
C VAL A 261 -53.19 14.31 11.06
N VAL A 262 -52.95 14.64 12.32
CA VAL A 262 -51.68 14.50 13.03
C VAL A 262 -51.35 13.01 13.12
N LEU A 263 -50.19 12.59 12.62
CA LEU A 263 -49.63 11.28 12.91
C LEU A 263 -48.49 11.42 13.93
N LYS A 264 -48.81 11.09 15.17
CA LYS A 264 -47.86 10.77 16.24
C LYS A 264 -47.00 9.58 15.78
N ARG A 265 -45.68 9.71 15.94
CA ARG A 265 -44.74 8.58 15.91
C ARG A 265 -44.82 7.84 17.24
N CYS A 266 -45.01 6.52 17.18
CA CYS A 266 -44.48 5.59 18.18
C CYS A 266 -43.19 4.99 17.60
#